data_AF-A0A517DVH6-F1
#
_entry.id   AF-A0A517DVH6-F1
#
_cell.length_a   1.000
_cell.length_b   1.000
_cell.length_c   1.000
_cell.angle_alpha   90.00
_cell.angle_beta   90.00
_cell.angle_gamma   90.00
#
_symmetry.space_group_name_H-M   'P 1'
#
loop_
_entity.id
_entity.type
_entity.pdbx_description
1 polymer ?
#
loop_
_entity_poly.entity_id
_entity_poly.type
_entity_poly.pdbx_seq_one_letter_code
_entity_poly.pdbx_strand_id
1 'polypeptide(L)'
;MRYAQILYNKAHWIFESDETLEEMYSHRFHHSLLFVDVTNRPEVMEGWDYDGTNFTDPSTPKPLTKEEKINLLNAEFEPLLNANDLAYIIALRNIDSALMDELNNERNILKAVYDTKMEEILNG
;
A
#
# COMPACT_ATOMS: atom_id res chain seq x y z
N MET A 1 5.18 -19.65 -28.52
CA MET A 1 5.77 -18.42 -27.95
C MET A 1 4.77 -17.86 -26.94
N ARG A 2 5.23 -17.15 -25.92
CA ARG A 2 4.39 -16.54 -24.88
C ARG A 2 4.58 -15.03 -24.91
N TYR A 3 3.49 -14.28 -24.96
CA TYR A 3 3.52 -12.83 -25.10
C TYR A 3 2.71 -12.15 -24.00
N ALA A 4 3.19 -10.97 -23.58
CA ALA A 4 2.45 -10.05 -22.73
C ALA A 4 2.05 -8.82 -23.55
N GLN A 5 0.76 -8.48 -23.57
CA GLN A 5 0.29 -7.18 -24.02
C GLN A 5 0.55 -6.15 -22.92
N ILE A 6 1.17 -5.04 -23.27
CA ILE A 6 1.44 -3.94 -22.35
C ILE A 6 0.37 -2.86 -22.49
N LEU A 7 -0.25 -2.52 -21.36
CA LEU A 7 -1.17 -1.39 -21.25
C LEU A 7 -0.89 -0.65 -19.94
N TYR A 8 -0.75 0.68 -20.00
CA TYR A 8 -0.40 1.52 -18.85
C TYR A 8 0.81 1.01 -18.05
N ASN A 9 1.87 0.63 -18.77
CA ASN A 9 3.09 0.07 -18.18
C ASN A 9 2.84 -1.18 -17.34
N LYS A 10 1.83 -1.99 -17.69
CA LYS A 10 1.54 -3.26 -17.04
C LYS A 10 1.35 -4.39 -18.04
N ALA A 11 1.71 -5.61 -17.65
CA ALA A 11 1.33 -6.84 -18.34
C ALA A 11 -0.20 -7.01 -18.25
N HIS A 12 -0.94 -6.49 -19.21
CA HIS A 12 -2.40 -6.44 -19.17
C HIS A 12 -3.03 -7.78 -19.50
N TRP A 13 -2.46 -8.51 -20.46
CA TRP A 13 -2.95 -9.80 -20.90
C TRP A 13 -1.76 -10.67 -21.32
N ILE A 14 -1.74 -11.94 -20.88
CA ILE A 14 -0.71 -12.90 -21.26
C ILE A 14 -1.34 -14.06 -22.04
N PHE A 15 -0.75 -14.40 -23.18
CA PHE A 15 -1.26 -15.46 -24.03
C PHE A 15 -0.13 -16.21 -24.76
N GLU A 16 -0.46 -17.36 -25.31
CA GLU A 16 0.43 -18.17 -26.15
C GLU A 16 0.04 -18.04 -27.63
N SER A 17 1.03 -18.01 -28.51
CA SER A 17 0.84 -18.01 -29.97
C SER A 17 1.98 -18.78 -30.64
N ASP A 18 1.69 -19.33 -31.80
CA ASP A 18 2.67 -19.91 -32.74
C ASP A 18 3.28 -18.86 -33.69
N GLU A 19 2.55 -17.78 -33.97
CA GLU A 19 3.05 -16.59 -34.70
C GLU A 19 4.10 -15.78 -33.94
N THR A 20 5.02 -15.17 -34.68
CA THR A 20 5.98 -14.15 -34.21
C THR A 20 5.31 -12.78 -34.01
N LEU A 21 5.99 -11.85 -33.35
CA LEU A 21 5.52 -10.46 -33.21
C LEU A 21 5.30 -9.77 -34.56
N GLU A 22 6.20 -9.99 -35.52
CA GLU A 22 6.10 -9.39 -36.86
C GLU A 22 4.85 -9.88 -37.62
N GLU A 23 4.58 -11.19 -37.55
CA GLU A 23 3.38 -11.79 -38.15
C GLU A 23 2.10 -11.29 -37.46
N MET A 24 2.11 -11.20 -36.13
CA MET A 24 0.98 -10.68 -35.35
C MET A 24 0.62 -9.25 -35.73
N TYR A 25 1.61 -8.36 -35.87
CA TYR A 25 1.38 -6.98 -36.30
C TYR A 25 0.95 -6.87 -37.77
N SER A 26 1.38 -7.81 -38.61
CA SER A 26 1.03 -7.83 -40.03
C SER A 26 -0.41 -8.32 -40.28
N HIS A 27 -0.94 -9.21 -39.43
CA HIS A 27 -2.20 -9.91 -39.70
C HIS A 27 -3.36 -9.55 -38.76
N ARG A 28 -3.09 -9.34 -37.46
CA ARG A 28 -4.15 -9.34 -36.44
C ARG A 28 -4.22 -8.08 -35.59
N PHE A 29 -3.09 -7.44 -35.33
CA PHE A 29 -3.02 -6.37 -34.34
C PHE A 29 -2.40 -5.09 -34.89
N HIS A 30 -2.93 -3.95 -34.46
CA HIS A 30 -2.40 -2.65 -34.84
C HIS A 30 -1.08 -2.38 -34.12
N HIS A 31 -0.12 -1.72 -34.79
CA HIS A 31 1.22 -1.42 -34.27
C HIS A 31 1.23 -0.47 -33.05
N SER A 32 0.10 0.13 -32.71
CA SER A 32 -0.05 0.93 -31.49
C SER A 32 -0.16 0.09 -30.22
N LEU A 33 -0.43 -1.22 -30.35
CA LEU A 33 -0.36 -2.16 -29.25
C LEU A 33 1.09 -2.56 -29.03
N LEU A 34 1.52 -2.65 -27.78
CA LEU A 34 2.86 -3.12 -27.43
C LEU A 34 2.76 -4.55 -26.91
N PHE A 35 3.40 -5.48 -27.60
CA PHE A 35 3.59 -6.86 -27.15
C PHE A 35 5.06 -7.13 -26.84
N VAL A 36 5.30 -7.89 -25.78
CA VAL A 36 6.64 -8.30 -25.34
C VAL A 36 6.72 -9.81 -25.29
N ASP A 37 7.80 -10.38 -25.85
CA ASP A 37 8.08 -11.81 -25.74
C ASP A 37 8.52 -12.16 -24.31
N VAL A 38 7.76 -13.02 -23.67
CA VAL A 38 7.98 -13.55 -22.31
C VAL A 38 8.14 -15.06 -22.32
N THR A 39 8.46 -15.67 -23.47
CA THR A 39 8.65 -17.12 -23.63
C THR A 39 9.70 -17.66 -22.64
N ASN A 40 10.78 -16.92 -22.43
CA ASN A 40 11.86 -17.29 -21.50
C ASN A 40 11.69 -16.68 -20.09
N ARG A 41 10.51 -16.13 -19.79
CA ARG A 41 10.16 -15.49 -18.51
C ARG A 41 8.85 -16.07 -17.97
N PRO A 42 8.82 -17.36 -17.59
CA PRO A 42 7.60 -18.04 -17.16
C PRO A 42 6.96 -17.42 -15.92
N GLU A 43 7.74 -16.73 -15.09
CA GLU A 43 7.31 -16.06 -13.86
C GLU A 43 6.43 -14.82 -14.09
N VAL A 44 6.45 -14.22 -15.28
CA VAL A 44 5.66 -13.01 -15.57
C VAL A 44 4.17 -13.35 -15.50
N MET A 45 3.41 -12.56 -14.75
CA MET A 45 1.96 -12.70 -14.60
C MET A 45 1.24 -11.41 -15.00
N GLU A 46 -0.06 -11.52 -15.28
CA GLU A 46 -0.91 -10.36 -15.53
C GLU A 46 -0.90 -9.42 -14.31
N GLY A 47 -0.92 -8.11 -14.57
CA GLY A 47 -0.86 -7.06 -13.57
C GLY A 47 0.55 -6.58 -13.20
N TRP A 48 1.62 -7.31 -13.59
CA TRP A 48 3.00 -6.91 -13.34
C TRP A 48 3.36 -5.60 -14.02
N ASP A 49 4.06 -4.75 -13.28
CA ASP A 49 4.58 -3.48 -13.78
C ASP A 49 5.68 -3.74 -14.80
N TYR A 50 5.77 -2.89 -15.81
CA TYR A 50 6.71 -2.98 -16.93
C TYR A 50 7.37 -1.62 -17.16
N ASP A 51 8.68 -1.55 -16.98
CA ASP A 51 9.46 -0.31 -17.11
C ASP A 51 9.99 -0.05 -18.54
N GLY A 52 9.57 -0.88 -19.51
CA GLY A 52 10.13 -0.92 -20.87
C GLY A 52 11.16 -2.02 -21.09
N THR A 53 11.62 -2.70 -20.04
CA THR A 53 12.62 -3.78 -20.10
C THR A 53 12.32 -4.94 -19.15
N ASN A 54 12.00 -4.62 -17.90
CA ASN A 54 11.80 -5.53 -16.80
C ASN A 54 10.32 -5.62 -16.43
N PHE A 55 9.90 -6.81 -16.02
CA PHE A 55 8.62 -6.97 -15.33
C PHE A 55 8.91 -7.07 -13.84
N THR A 56 8.20 -6.27 -13.06
CA THR A 56 8.24 -6.33 -11.60
C THR A 56 6.88 -6.76 -11.11
N ASP A 57 6.86 -7.80 -10.29
CA ASP A 57 5.67 -8.20 -9.53
C ASP A 57 5.10 -6.94 -8.89
N PRO A 58 3.81 -6.60 -9.12
CA PRO A 58 3.23 -5.41 -8.53
C PRO A 58 3.14 -5.58 -7.01
N SER A 59 3.56 -6.75 -6.50
CA SER A 59 3.85 -7.17 -5.14
C SER A 59 3.14 -6.30 -4.13
N THR A 60 2.01 -6.85 -3.67
CA THR A 60 1.49 -6.70 -2.31
C THR A 60 2.42 -5.86 -1.46
N PRO A 61 1.97 -4.68 -0.96
CA PRO A 61 2.84 -3.66 -0.39
C PRO A 61 3.88 -4.33 0.49
N LYS A 62 5.17 -4.07 0.17
CA LYS A 62 6.30 -4.60 0.93
C LYS A 62 5.94 -4.53 2.41
N PRO A 63 6.04 -5.63 3.18
CA PRO A 63 5.67 -5.60 4.58
C PRO A 63 6.46 -4.46 5.22
N LEU A 64 5.72 -3.50 5.79
CA LEU A 64 6.30 -2.33 6.40
C LEU A 64 7.36 -2.78 7.40
N THR A 65 8.52 -2.14 7.35
CA THR A 65 9.52 -2.29 8.39
C THR A 65 8.90 -1.92 9.74
N LYS A 66 9.49 -2.45 10.82
CA LYS A 66 9.07 -2.12 12.18
C LYS A 66 9.06 -0.60 12.42
N GLU A 67 10.04 0.11 11.88
CA GLU A 67 10.14 1.57 11.96
C GLU A 67 9.02 2.27 11.19
N GLU A 68 8.70 1.83 9.97
CA GLU A 68 7.58 2.38 9.20
C GLU A 68 6.22 2.12 9.89
N LYS A 69 6.05 0.95 10.53
CA LYS A 69 4.85 0.64 11.33
C LYS A 69 4.73 1.55 12.56
N ILE A 70 5.83 1.80 13.27
CA ILE A 70 5.88 2.75 14.39
C ILE A 70 5.53 4.15 13.91
N ASN A 71 6.14 4.62 12.82
CA ASN A 71 5.90 5.97 12.29
C ASN A 71 4.43 6.17 11.87
N LEU A 72 3.81 5.16 11.27
CA LEU A 72 2.38 5.21 10.92
C LEU A 72 1.48 5.21 12.16
N LEU A 73 1.80 4.40 13.17
CA LEU A 73 1.06 4.38 14.43
C LEU A 73 1.16 5.73 15.14
N ASN A 74 2.35 6.34 15.19
CA ASN A 74 2.54 7.67 15.76
C ASN A 74 1.75 8.74 14.98
N ALA A 75 1.81 8.70 13.64
CA ALA A 75 1.07 9.62 12.81
C ALA A 75 -0.45 9.54 13.01
N GLU A 76 -0.98 8.37 13.36
CA GLU A 76 -2.40 8.15 13.67
C GLU A 76 -2.76 8.63 15.09
N PHE A 77 -1.95 8.31 16.11
CA PHE A 77 -2.32 8.49 17.52
C PHE A 77 -1.82 9.79 18.16
N GLU A 78 -0.66 10.32 17.76
CA GLU A 78 -0.12 11.55 18.37
C GLU A 78 -1.07 12.76 18.22
N PRO A 79 -1.71 13.01 17.05
CA PRO A 79 -2.64 14.13 16.94
C PRO A 79 -3.85 14.00 17.87
N LEU A 80 -4.33 12.76 18.08
CA LEU A 80 -5.50 12.48 18.94
C LEU A 80 -5.15 12.68 20.42
N LEU A 81 -4.00 12.18 20.86
CA LEU A 81 -3.51 12.36 22.22
C LEU A 81 -3.25 13.85 22.52
N ASN A 82 -2.61 14.56 21.60
CA ASN A 82 -2.34 16.00 21.74
C ASN A 82 -3.63 16.83 21.78
N ALA A 83 -4.62 16.50 20.94
CA ALA A 83 -5.91 17.19 20.95
C ALA A 83 -6.66 16.96 22.27
N ASN A 84 -6.64 15.73 22.79
CA ASN A 84 -7.25 15.40 24.07
C ASN A 84 -6.54 16.13 25.24
N ASP A 85 -5.20 16.12 25.28
CA ASP A 85 -4.42 16.85 26.29
C ASP A 85 -4.72 18.36 26.26
N LEU A 86 -4.86 18.96 25.06
CA LEU A 86 -5.24 20.36 24.91
C LEU A 86 -6.66 20.64 25.42
N ALA A 87 -7.62 19.78 25.08
CA ALA A 87 -9.00 19.88 25.57
C ALA A 87 -9.05 19.79 27.09
N TYR A 88 -8.23 18.92 27.70
CA TYR A 88 -8.13 18.78 29.14
C TYR A 88 -7.59 20.05 29.81
N ILE A 89 -6.57 20.67 29.23
CA ILE A 89 -6.04 21.97 29.70
C ILE A 89 -7.10 23.06 29.63
N ILE A 90 -7.95 23.06 28.59
CA ILE A 90 -9.06 24.01 28.46
C ILE A 90 -10.14 23.73 29.52
N ALA A 91 -10.52 22.47 29.72
CA ALA A 91 -11.49 22.07 30.75
C ALA A 91 -11.02 22.44 32.17
N LEU A 92 -9.73 22.23 32.46
CA LEU A 92 -9.08 22.68 33.70
C LEU A 92 -9.22 24.19 33.91
N ARG A 93 -8.99 24.98 32.87
CA ARG A 93 -9.12 26.45 32.93
C ARG A 93 -10.57 26.90 33.15
N ASN A 94 -11.52 26.13 32.63
CA ASN A 94 -12.95 26.41 32.74
C ASN A 94 -13.60 25.80 34.00
N ILE A 95 -12.84 25.02 34.80
CA ILE A 95 -13.32 24.34 36.01
C ILE A 95 -14.50 23.40 35.69
N ASP A 96 -14.46 22.73 34.53
CA ASP A 96 -15.47 21.76 34.13
C ASP A 96 -15.03 20.35 34.53
N SER A 97 -15.41 19.92 35.74
CA SER A 97 -14.99 18.62 36.28
C SER A 97 -15.56 17.42 35.54
N ALA A 98 -16.79 17.54 35.00
CA ALA A 98 -17.40 16.45 34.26
C ALA A 98 -16.67 16.22 32.93
N LEU A 99 -16.34 17.30 32.22
CA LEU A 99 -15.56 17.23 30.99
C LEU A 99 -14.13 16.75 31.25
N MET A 100 -13.51 17.13 32.38
CA MET A 100 -12.19 16.62 32.76
C MET A 100 -12.18 15.10 32.99
N ASP A 101 -13.19 14.56 33.66
CA ASP A 101 -13.31 13.12 33.90
C ASP A 101 -13.53 12.35 32.60
N GLU A 102 -14.36 12.87 31.70
CA GLU A 102 -14.60 12.31 30.36
C GLU A 102 -13.32 12.28 29.52
N LEU A 103 -12.62 13.42 29.42
CA LEU A 103 -11.37 13.53 28.67
C LEU A 103 -10.27 12.63 29.23
N ASN A 104 -10.16 12.50 30.56
CA ASN A 104 -9.22 11.57 31.20
C ASN A 104 -9.54 10.11 30.86
N ASN A 105 -10.82 9.74 30.84
CA ASN A 105 -11.23 8.39 30.44
C ASN A 105 -10.88 8.12 28.97
N GLU A 106 -11.20 9.05 28.06
CA GLU A 106 -10.83 8.96 26.65
C GLU A 106 -9.32 8.85 26.44
N ARG A 107 -8.53 9.66 27.16
CA ARG A 107 -7.06 9.62 27.14
C ARG A 107 -6.52 8.26 27.51
N ASN A 108 -7.05 7.67 28.58
CA ASN A 108 -6.62 6.36 29.06
C ASN A 108 -6.95 5.26 28.05
N ILE A 109 -8.11 5.34 27.39
CA ILE A 109 -8.50 4.41 26.32
C ILE A 109 -7.56 4.55 25.12
N LEU A 110 -7.35 5.78 24.63
CA LEU A 110 -6.46 6.06 23.50
C LEU A 110 -5.04 5.56 23.76
N LYS A 111 -4.53 5.80 24.98
CA LYS A 111 -3.21 5.35 25.38
C LYS A 111 -3.12 3.83 25.45
N ALA A 112 -4.11 3.15 26.04
CA ALA A 112 -4.12 1.69 26.12
C ALA A 112 -4.13 1.03 24.73
N VAL A 113 -4.89 1.60 23.78
CA VAL A 113 -4.92 1.12 22.39
C VAL A 113 -3.58 1.32 21.70
N TYR A 114 -2.97 2.50 21.86
CA TYR A 114 -1.64 2.79 21.33
C TYR A 114 -0.60 1.82 21.89
N ASP A 115 -0.53 1.66 23.21
CA ASP A 115 0.43 0.78 23.87
C ASP A 115 0.27 -0.68 23.41
N THR A 116 -0.97 -1.17 23.28
CA THR A 116 -1.26 -2.53 22.78
C THR A 116 -0.75 -2.73 21.35
N LYS A 117 -1.11 -1.81 20.44
CA LYS A 117 -0.63 -1.86 19.04
C LYS A 117 0.88 -1.74 18.97
N MET A 118 1.48 -1.01 19.91
CA MET A 118 2.92 -0.86 19.96
C MET A 118 3.63 -2.12 20.41
N GLU A 119 3.10 -2.83 21.41
CA GLU A 119 3.59 -4.16 21.79
C GLU A 119 3.45 -5.17 20.65
N GLU A 120 2.35 -5.16 19.91
CA GLU A 120 2.16 -6.03 18.73
C GLU A 120 3.26 -5.80 17.67
N ILE A 121 3.58 -4.55 17.36
CA ILE A 121 4.64 -4.18 16.41
C ILE A 121 6.04 -4.46 16.98
N LEU A 122 6.21 -4.37 18.30
CA LEU A 122 7.50 -4.64 18.93
C LEU A 122 7.81 -6.14 19.00
N ASN A 123 6.79 -6.99 19.14
CA ASN A 123 6.90 -8.42 19.36
C ASN A 123 6.63 -9.30 18.12
N GLY A 124 6.09 -8.73 17.04
CA GLY A 124 5.87 -9.39 15.75
C GLY A 124 6.95 -9.11 14.71
#